data_AF-W1XTM5-F1
#
_entry.id   AF-W1XTM5-F1
#
_cell.length_a   1.000
_cell.length_b   1.000
_cell.length_c   1.000
_cell.angle_alpha   90.00
_cell.angle_beta   90.00
_cell.angle_gamma   90.00
#
_symmetry.space_group_name_H-M   'P 1'
#
loop_
_entity.id
_entity.type
_entity.pdbx_description
1 polymer ?
#
loop_
_entity_poly.entity_id
_entity_poly.type
_entity_poly.pdbx_seq_one_letter_code
_entity_poly.pdbx_strand_id
1 'polypeptide(L)'
;SAGIHYEIFPPLIFMGVGAMTDFGPLLANPKTLLLGAAAQIGVFVALGGAMFLGFTAPQAAAIGIIGGADGPTSIYLASKLAPELLGAIAVAAYSYMSLVPLIQPPIMKLFTTKKDRQIVMEQLRH
;
A
#
# COMPACT_ATOMS: atom_id res chain seq x y z
N SER A 1 22.94 16.72 -5.17
CA SER A 1 22.49 15.32 -5.02
C SER A 1 21.61 14.93 -6.21
N ALA A 2 22.23 14.46 -7.30
CA ALA A 2 21.55 14.23 -8.58
C ALA A 2 20.45 13.14 -8.53
N GLY A 3 20.58 12.12 -7.67
CA GLY A 3 19.64 10.99 -7.68
C GLY A 3 18.21 11.29 -7.19
N ILE A 4 18.02 12.31 -6.33
CA ILE A 4 16.66 12.78 -5.95
C ILE A 4 16.10 13.69 -7.05
N HIS A 5 16.96 14.52 -7.67
CA HIS A 5 16.56 15.43 -8.75
C HIS A 5 16.17 14.72 -10.06
N TYR A 6 16.76 13.56 -10.35
CA TYR A 6 16.44 12.77 -11.55
C TYR A 6 15.41 11.66 -11.29
N GLU A 7 14.82 11.57 -10.09
CA GLU A 7 13.80 10.55 -9.75
C GLU A 7 14.23 9.11 -10.04
N ILE A 8 15.54 8.81 -9.99
CA ILE A 8 16.08 7.49 -10.34
C ILE A 8 15.91 6.52 -9.16
N PHE A 9 15.92 7.02 -7.92
CA PHE A 9 15.83 6.16 -6.73
C PHE A 9 14.51 5.37 -6.64
N PRO A 10 13.31 5.95 -6.84
CA PRO A 10 12.07 5.18 -6.72
C PRO A 10 11.99 4.01 -7.72
N PRO A 11 12.26 4.18 -9.04
CA PRO A 11 12.28 3.06 -9.98
C PRO A 11 13.30 1.96 -9.62
N LEU A 12 14.47 2.33 -9.09
CA LEU A 12 15.50 1.37 -8.68
C LEU A 12 15.08 0.58 -7.43
N ILE A 13 14.40 1.24 -6.48
CA ILE A 13 13.82 0.57 -5.30
C ILE A 13 12.71 -0.39 -5.76
N PHE A 14 11.84 0.03 -6.68
CA PHE A 14 10.80 -0.84 -7.24
C PHE A 14 11.37 -2.07 -7.94
N MET A 15 12.45 -1.91 -8.70
CA MET A 15 13.16 -3.03 -9.31
C MET A 15 13.69 -4.01 -8.27
N GLY A 16 14.27 -3.50 -7.17
CA GLY A 16 14.75 -4.32 -6.05
C GLY A 16 13.62 -5.09 -5.35
N VAL A 17 12.49 -4.43 -5.06
CA VAL A 17 11.30 -5.09 -4.48
C VAL A 17 10.80 -6.19 -5.41
N GLY A 18 10.70 -5.93 -6.71
CA GLY A 18 10.30 -6.92 -7.71
C GLY A 18 11.24 -8.12 -7.77
N ALA A 19 12.55 -7.90 -7.69
CA ALA A 19 13.55 -8.97 -7.69
C ALA A 19 13.52 -9.84 -6.43
N MET A 20 13.11 -9.29 -5.29
CA MET A 20 12.96 -10.02 -4.02
C MET A 20 11.59 -10.67 -3.84
N THR A 21 10.63 -10.41 -4.73
CA THR A 21 9.26 -10.90 -4.61
C THR A 21 9.15 -12.33 -5.15
N ASP A 22 8.71 -13.26 -4.30
CA ASP A 22 8.36 -14.62 -4.73
C ASP A 22 6.93 -14.65 -5.31
N PHE A 23 6.84 -15.03 -6.58
CA PHE A 23 5.56 -15.17 -7.29
C PHE A 23 4.95 -16.56 -7.18
N GLY A 24 5.66 -17.56 -6.63
CA GLY A 24 5.18 -18.93 -6.47
C GLY A 24 3.81 -19.01 -5.79
N PRO A 25 3.60 -18.40 -4.61
CA PRO A 25 2.31 -18.39 -3.93
C PRO A 25 1.18 -17.71 -4.74
N LEU A 26 1.51 -16.65 -5.49
CA LEU A 26 0.56 -15.90 -6.30
C LEU A 26 0.09 -16.71 -7.52
N LEU A 27 1.03 -17.35 -8.22
CA LEU A 27 0.76 -18.20 -9.38
C LEU A 27 0.00 -19.47 -8.99
N ALA A 28 0.32 -20.02 -7.82
CA ALA A 28 -0.25 -21.28 -7.38
C ALA A 28 -1.72 -21.12 -6.97
N ASN A 29 -2.15 -19.94 -6.46
CA ASN A 29 -3.57 -19.60 -6.28
C ASN A 29 -3.90 -18.21 -6.85
N PRO A 30 -4.28 -18.10 -8.13
CA PRO A 30 -4.57 -16.82 -8.77
C PRO A 30 -5.77 -16.09 -8.16
N LYS A 31 -6.63 -16.76 -7.36
CA LYS A 31 -7.71 -16.07 -6.64
C LYS A 31 -7.18 -15.07 -5.60
N THR A 32 -5.93 -15.22 -5.17
CA THR A 32 -5.27 -14.27 -4.26
C THR A 32 -5.02 -12.90 -4.91
N LEU A 33 -4.92 -12.82 -6.25
CA LEU A 33 -4.89 -11.53 -6.96
C LEU A 33 -6.15 -10.69 -6.72
N LEU A 34 -7.32 -11.34 -6.62
CA LEU A 34 -8.58 -10.64 -6.36
C LEU A 34 -8.61 -10.03 -4.95
N LEU A 35 -8.00 -10.70 -3.97
CA LEU A 35 -7.80 -10.14 -2.63
C LEU A 35 -6.89 -8.90 -2.68
N GLY A 36 -5.82 -8.93 -3.50
CA GLY A 36 -4.98 -7.76 -3.76
C GLY A 36 -5.73 -6.60 -4.41
N ALA A 37 -6.59 -6.88 -5.40
CA ALA A 37 -7.45 -5.87 -6.01
C ALA A 37 -8.43 -5.24 -5.00
N ALA A 38 -9.03 -6.05 -4.13
CA ALA A 38 -9.89 -5.55 -3.05
C ALA A 38 -9.11 -4.72 -2.02
N ALA A 39 -7.86 -5.05 -1.74
CA ALA A 39 -7.01 -4.27 -0.83
C ALA A 39 -6.79 -2.82 -1.32
N GLN A 40 -6.77 -2.60 -2.64
CA GLN A 40 -6.62 -1.26 -3.22
C GLN A 40 -7.84 -0.35 -3.03
N ILE A 41 -8.99 -0.86 -2.56
CA ILE A 41 -10.15 -0.04 -2.19
C ILE A 41 -9.75 1.00 -1.11
N GLY A 42 -8.79 0.68 -0.26
CA GLY A 42 -8.25 1.61 0.74
C GLY A 42 -7.73 2.93 0.15
N VAL A 43 -7.16 2.90 -1.07
CA VAL A 43 -6.69 4.10 -1.77
C VAL A 43 -7.84 5.03 -2.11
N PHE A 44 -8.93 4.48 -2.63
CA PHE A 44 -10.12 5.25 -3.00
C PHE A 44 -10.85 5.80 -1.78
N VAL A 45 -10.89 5.05 -0.68
CA VAL A 45 -11.47 5.53 0.59
C VAL A 45 -10.66 6.68 1.15
N ALA A 46 -9.33 6.59 1.14
CA ALA A 46 -8.45 7.66 1.59
C ALA A 46 -8.55 8.91 0.69
N LEU A 47 -8.63 8.72 -0.63
CA LEU A 47 -8.85 9.80 -1.59
C LEU A 47 -10.19 10.50 -1.36
N GLY A 48 -11.29 9.74 -1.24
CA GLY A 48 -12.62 10.28 -0.98
C GLY A 48 -12.69 11.03 0.36
N GLY A 49 -12.03 10.50 1.40
CA GLY A 49 -11.90 11.16 2.69
C GLY A 49 -11.13 12.49 2.60
N ALA A 50 -10.02 12.52 1.87
CA ALA A 50 -9.25 13.74 1.66
C ALA A 50 -10.04 14.80 0.87
N MET A 51 -10.78 14.38 -0.17
CA MET A 51 -11.67 15.29 -0.90
C MET A 51 -12.78 15.85 0.00
N PHE A 52 -13.36 15.03 0.89
CA PHE A 52 -14.38 15.49 1.84
C PHE A 52 -13.83 16.50 2.86
N LEU A 53 -12.56 16.36 3.24
CA LEU A 53 -11.86 17.31 4.11
C LEU A 53 -11.44 18.61 3.40
N GLY A 54 -11.74 18.76 2.11
CA GLY A 54 -11.49 19.98 1.35
C GLY A 54 -10.12 20.06 0.67
N PHE A 55 -9.38 18.94 0.56
CA PHE A 55 -8.14 18.91 -0.21
C PHE A 55 -8.42 18.96 -1.72
N THR A 56 -7.51 19.59 -2.47
CA THR A 56 -7.61 19.63 -3.94
C THR A 56 -7.45 18.22 -4.53
N ALA A 57 -7.96 17.98 -5.75
CA ALA A 57 -7.86 16.66 -6.37
C ALA A 57 -6.42 16.09 -6.44
N PRO A 58 -5.37 16.88 -6.79
CA PRO A 58 -3.98 16.39 -6.76
C PRO A 58 -3.48 16.03 -5.36
N GLN A 59 -3.83 16.84 -4.36
CA GLN A 59 -3.46 16.59 -2.95
C GLN A 59 -4.19 15.37 -2.39
N ALA A 60 -5.48 15.24 -2.68
CA ALA A 60 -6.27 14.09 -2.30
C ALA A 60 -5.78 12.79 -2.96
N ALA A 61 -5.31 12.86 -4.21
CA ALA A 61 -4.68 11.71 -4.87
C ALA A 61 -3.33 11.34 -4.21
N ALA A 62 -2.51 12.33 -3.84
CA ALA A 62 -1.26 12.11 -3.13
C ALA A 62 -1.46 11.59 -1.69
N ILE A 63 -2.57 11.94 -1.03
CA ILE A 63 -2.95 11.37 0.28
C ILE A 63 -3.55 9.98 0.09
N GLY A 64 -4.36 9.78 -0.95
CA GLY A 64 -5.06 8.53 -1.21
C GLY A 64 -4.12 7.35 -1.38
N ILE A 65 -2.99 7.54 -2.06
CA ILE A 65 -2.01 6.48 -2.33
C ILE A 65 -1.40 5.86 -1.06
N ILE A 66 -1.43 6.58 0.07
CA ILE A 66 -1.04 6.07 1.39
C ILE A 66 -1.87 4.82 1.73
N GLY A 67 -3.14 4.77 1.34
CA GLY A 67 -4.01 3.61 1.55
C GLY A 67 -3.56 2.34 0.81
N GLY A 68 -2.61 2.44 -0.13
CA GLY A 68 -2.07 1.33 -0.91
C GLY A 68 -0.99 0.52 -0.22
N ALA A 69 -0.58 0.88 1.01
CA ALA A 69 0.47 0.15 1.74
C ALA A 69 1.88 0.21 1.11
N ASP A 70 2.15 1.13 0.18
CA ASP A 70 3.41 1.20 -0.59
C ASP A 70 4.13 2.56 -0.48
N GLY A 71 5.28 2.56 0.20
CA GLY A 71 6.02 3.76 0.61
C GLY A 71 6.71 4.45 -0.56
N PRO A 72 7.53 3.73 -1.35
CA PRO A 72 8.15 4.28 -2.56
C PRO A 72 7.13 4.84 -3.57
N THR A 73 5.98 4.18 -3.79
CA THR A 73 4.93 4.72 -4.69
C THR A 73 4.32 5.98 -4.09
N SER A 74 4.08 6.00 -2.78
CA SER A 74 3.52 7.17 -2.09
C SER A 74 4.43 8.40 -2.19
N ILE A 75 5.73 8.20 -2.00
CA ILE A 75 6.73 9.27 -2.14
C ILE A 75 6.80 9.76 -3.58
N TYR A 76 6.84 8.84 -4.55
CA TYR A 76 6.93 9.16 -5.96
C TYR A 76 5.70 9.96 -6.45
N LEU A 77 4.50 9.53 -6.06
CA LEU A 77 3.27 10.20 -6.45
C LEU A 77 3.14 11.57 -5.78
N ALA A 78 3.49 11.66 -4.49
CA ALA A 78 3.50 12.93 -3.76
C ALA A 78 4.50 13.93 -4.34
N SER A 79 5.69 13.49 -4.77
CA SER A 79 6.67 14.39 -5.39
C SER A 79 6.22 14.93 -6.75
N LYS A 80 5.29 14.24 -7.42
CA LYS A 80 4.71 14.68 -8.71
C LYS A 80 3.45 15.53 -8.56
N LEU A 81 2.56 15.17 -7.63
CA LEU A 81 1.21 15.76 -7.52
C LEU A 81 1.09 16.82 -6.43
N ALA A 82 1.80 16.67 -5.31
CA ALA A 82 1.71 17.56 -4.14
C ALA A 82 3.07 17.63 -3.38
N PRO A 83 4.10 18.26 -3.97
CA PRO A 83 5.44 18.32 -3.39
C PRO A 83 5.45 18.98 -2.00
N GLU A 84 4.53 19.91 -1.76
CA GLU A 84 4.34 20.59 -0.48
C GLU A 84 3.87 19.66 0.65
N LEU A 85 3.20 18.55 0.31
CA LEU A 85 2.75 17.54 1.26
C LEU A 85 3.71 16.35 1.38
N LEU A 86 4.78 16.31 0.57
CA LEU A 86 5.71 15.18 0.50
C LEU A 86 6.25 14.76 1.86
N GLY A 87 6.68 15.73 2.69
CA GLY A 87 7.23 15.45 4.01
C GLY A 87 6.20 14.79 4.94
N ALA A 88 4.98 15.34 4.97
CA ALA A 88 3.90 14.81 5.78
C ALA A 88 3.47 13.41 5.30
N ILE A 89 3.35 13.22 3.98
CA ILE A 89 2.98 11.95 3.36
C ILE A 89 4.04 10.88 3.63
N ALA A 90 5.33 11.21 3.48
CA ALA A 90 6.42 10.26 3.72
C ALA A 90 6.47 9.79 5.19
N VAL A 91 6.34 10.72 6.14
CA VAL A 91 6.31 10.39 7.57
C VAL A 91 5.08 9.56 7.90
N ALA A 92 3.90 9.97 7.43
CA ALA A 92 2.67 9.22 7.64
C ALA A 92 2.79 7.81 7.05
N ALA A 93 3.36 7.68 5.84
CA ALA A 93 3.46 6.42 5.13
C ALA A 93 4.26 5.37 5.89
N TYR A 94 5.50 5.68 6.26
CA TYR A 94 6.33 4.74 7.00
C TYR A 94 5.83 4.52 8.43
N SER A 95 5.24 5.54 9.06
CA SER A 95 4.67 5.41 10.40
C SER A 95 3.51 4.43 10.42
N TYR A 96 2.51 4.55 9.53
CA TYR A 96 1.39 3.60 9.54
C TYR A 96 1.83 2.18 9.18
N MET A 97 2.82 2.02 8.28
CA MET A 97 3.35 0.70 7.92
C MET A 97 3.93 -0.02 9.14
N SER A 98 4.65 0.70 9.99
CA SER A 98 5.16 0.15 11.26
C SER A 98 4.06 -0.16 12.28
N LEU A 99 2.88 0.46 12.15
CA LEU A 99 1.72 0.23 13.01
C LEU A 99 0.83 -0.91 12.51
N VAL A 100 1.11 -1.51 11.34
CA VAL A 100 0.35 -2.65 10.80
C VAL A 100 0.22 -3.79 11.82
N PRO A 101 1.28 -4.22 12.55
CA PRO A 101 1.16 -5.26 13.57
C PRO A 101 0.24 -4.89 14.74
N LEU A 102 -0.01 -3.60 14.98
CA LEU A 102 -0.92 -3.12 16.01
C LEU A 102 -2.36 -3.02 15.48
N ILE A 103 -2.54 -2.53 14.26
CA ILE A 103 -3.85 -2.24 13.65
C ILE A 103 -4.49 -3.51 13.05
N GLN A 104 -3.69 -4.36 12.40
CA GLN A 104 -4.18 -5.51 11.64
C GLN A 104 -4.83 -6.60 12.54
N PRO A 105 -4.22 -7.03 13.67
CA PRO A 105 -4.80 -8.11 14.46
C PRO A 105 -6.18 -7.78 15.09
N PRO A 106 -6.43 -6.58 15.62
CA PRO A 106 -7.77 -6.18 16.07
C PRO A 106 -8.82 -6.21 14.96
N ILE A 107 -8.49 -5.69 13.76
CA ILE A 107 -9.40 -5.70 12.60
C ILE A 107 -9.70 -7.14 12.18
N MET A 108 -8.67 -7.99 12.07
CA MET A 108 -8.88 -9.42 11.79
C MET A 108 -9.77 -10.06 12.86
N LYS A 109 -9.56 -9.71 14.14
CA LYS A 109 -10.38 -10.24 15.24
C LYS A 109 -11.84 -9.84 15.14
N LEU A 110 -12.13 -8.66 14.60
CA LEU A 110 -13.46 -8.09 14.45
C LEU A 110 -14.22 -8.65 13.24
N PHE A 111 -13.55 -8.83 12.10
CA PHE A 111 -14.20 -9.18 10.83
C PHE A 111 -14.12 -10.67 10.45
N THR A 112 -13.37 -11.50 11.19
CA THR A 112 -13.28 -12.94 10.92
C THR A 112 -13.78 -13.77 12.09
N THR A 113 -14.34 -14.95 11.84
CA THR A 113 -14.76 -15.86 12.90
C THR A 113 -13.65 -16.84 13.30
N LYS A 114 -13.81 -17.54 14.44
CA LYS A 114 -12.88 -18.62 14.82
C LYS A 114 -12.84 -19.75 13.79
N LYS A 115 -13.98 -20.03 13.14
CA LYS A 115 -14.09 -21.07 12.10
C LYS A 115 -13.26 -20.70 10.87
N ASP A 116 -13.34 -19.45 10.42
CA ASP A 116 -12.58 -18.97 9.24
C ASP A 116 -11.06 -19.02 9.49
N ARG A 117 -10.63 -18.70 10.70
CA ARG A 117 -9.19 -18.72 11.09
C ARG A 117 -8.60 -20.11 11.20
N GLN A 118 -9.42 -21.16 11.26
CA GLN A 118 -9.00 -22.55 11.37
C GLN A 118 -8.99 -23.29 10.02
N ILE A 119 -9.32 -22.59 8.92
CA ILE A 119 -9.27 -23.17 7.59
C ILE A 119 -7.81 -23.51 7.25
N VAL A 120 -7.55 -24.78 6.98
CA VAL A 120 -6.22 -25.25 6.55
C VAL A 120 -6.03 -24.82 5.10
N MET A 121 -5.00 -24.01 4.85
CA MET A 121 -4.60 -23.65 3.49
C MET A 121 -3.87 -24.85 2.88
N GLU A 122 -4.46 -25.45 1.85
CA GLU A 122 -3.80 -26.53 1.10
C GLU A 122 -2.52 -26.01 0.45
N GLN A 123 -1.46 -26.82 0.47
CA GLN A 123 -0.23 -26.50 -0.24
C GLN A 123 -0.53 -26.46 -1.73
N LEU A 124 -0.37 -25.28 -2.32
CA LEU A 124 -0.51 -25.09 -3.74
C LEU A 124 0.71 -25.75 -4.41
N ARG A 125 0.43 -26.48 -5.50
CA ARG A 125 1.27 -27.51 -6.14
C ARG A 125 2.75 -27.12 -6.35
N HIS A 126 3.59 -28.16 -6.46
CA HIS A 126 5.04 -28.21 -6.72
C HIS A 126 5.70 -27.02 -7.40
#